data_AF-A0A8C5ZWT5-F1
#
_entry.id   AF-A0A8C5ZWT5-F1
#
_cell.length_a   1.000
_cell.length_b   1.000
_cell.length_c   1.000
_cell.angle_alpha   90.00
_cell.angle_beta   90.00
_cell.angle_gamma   90.00
#
_symmetry.space_group_name_H-M   'P 1'
#
loop_
_entity.id
_entity.type
_entity.pdbx_description
1 polymer ?
#
loop_
_entity_poly.entity_id
_entity_poly.type
_entity_poly.pdbx_seq_one_letter_code
_entity_poly.pdbx_strand_id
1 'polypeptide(L)'
;VLVGKDRSSFFVNGLTLGGQKCSVIRDSLLQDGEFTMDLRTKSTGGAPTFNVTVTMTAKTLVLLMGKEGVHGGLINKKCYEMASHLRRAQY
;
A
#
# COMPACT_ATOMS: atom_id res chain seq x y z
N VAL A 1 -7.25 11.51 1.25
CA VAL A 1 -6.55 11.14 0.01
C VAL A 1 -6.46 9.62 -0.12
N LEU A 2 -5.67 8.89 0.69
CA LEU A 2 -5.53 7.41 0.57
C LEU A 2 -6.84 6.60 0.73
N VAL A 3 -7.72 7.00 1.66
CA VAL A 3 -9.08 6.46 1.85
C VAL A 3 -10.14 7.30 1.17
N GLY A 4 -9.75 8.11 0.18
CA GLY A 4 -10.67 8.94 -0.59
C GLY A 4 -11.60 8.09 -1.46
N LYS A 5 -12.75 8.69 -1.83
CA LYS A 5 -13.76 8.06 -2.70
C LYS A 5 -13.26 7.90 -4.14
N ASP A 6 -12.46 8.85 -4.62
CA ASP A 6 -11.87 8.77 -5.95
C ASP A 6 -10.69 7.80 -5.93
N ARG A 7 -10.91 6.61 -6.50
CA ARG A 7 -9.90 5.55 -6.65
C ARG A 7 -9.20 5.61 -8.01
N SER A 8 -9.90 6.12 -9.02
CA SER A 8 -9.49 6.10 -10.42
C SER A 8 -8.31 7.05 -10.67
N SER A 9 -8.32 8.23 -10.04
CA SER A 9 -7.25 9.22 -10.24
C SER A 9 -5.89 8.75 -9.73
N PHE A 10 -5.84 7.81 -8.78
CA PHE A 10 -4.57 7.28 -8.28
C PHE A 10 -3.81 6.47 -9.33
N PHE A 11 -4.50 5.82 -10.27
CA PHE A 11 -3.85 5.08 -11.36
C PHE A 11 -3.17 6.02 -12.36
N VAL A 12 -3.77 7.18 -12.63
CA VAL A 12 -3.24 8.16 -13.59
C VAL A 12 -2.17 9.03 -12.95
N ASN A 13 -2.48 9.63 -11.80
CA ASN A 13 -1.63 10.64 -11.18
C ASN A 13 -0.62 10.04 -10.19
N GLY A 14 -0.86 8.81 -9.73
CA GLY A 14 -0.17 8.26 -8.56
C GLY A 14 -0.63 8.95 -7.27
N LEU A 15 0.12 8.72 -6.20
CA LEU A 15 -0.08 9.36 -4.90
C LEU A 15 1.26 9.59 -4.20
N THR A 16 1.24 10.29 -3.08
CA THR A 16 2.44 10.52 -2.25
C THR A 16 2.26 9.93 -0.86
N LEU A 17 3.27 9.21 -0.36
CA LEU A 17 3.37 8.75 1.02
C LEU A 17 4.53 9.48 1.70
N GLY A 18 4.26 10.36 2.67
CA GLY A 18 5.31 11.14 3.33
C GLY A 18 6.16 11.97 2.35
N GLY A 19 5.56 12.46 1.26
CA GLY A 19 6.26 13.18 0.18
C GLY A 19 6.87 12.28 -0.91
N GLN A 20 7.04 10.98 -0.66
CA GLN A 20 7.55 10.03 -1.64
C GLN A 20 6.46 9.72 -2.68
N LYS A 21 6.72 10.00 -3.96
CA LYS A 21 5.81 9.66 -5.07
C LYS A 21 5.73 8.14 -5.26
N CYS A 22 4.53 7.63 -5.48
CA CYS A 22 4.23 6.22 -5.72
C CYS A 22 3.25 6.07 -6.89
N SER A 23 3.37 4.98 -7.64
CA SER A 23 2.36 4.48 -8.58
C SER A 23 1.56 3.35 -7.95
N VAL A 24 0.26 3.31 -8.21
CA VAL A 24 -0.60 2.19 -7.82
C VAL A 24 -0.39 1.03 -8.76
N ILE A 25 -0.22 -0.18 -8.20
CA ILE A 25 -0.15 -1.45 -8.94
C ILE A 25 -1.51 -2.16 -8.84
N ARG A 26 -2.06 -2.25 -7.63
CA ARG A 26 -3.35 -2.87 -7.32
C ARG A 26 -4.07 -2.08 -6.25
N ASP A 27 -5.39 -1.99 -6.34
CA ASP A 27 -6.22 -1.33 -5.35
C ASP A 27 -7.45 -2.16 -4.98
N SER A 28 -7.39 -2.76 -3.79
CA SER A 28 -8.49 -3.44 -3.13
C SER A 28 -8.65 -2.93 -1.68
N LEU A 29 -8.20 -1.69 -1.39
CA LEU A 29 -8.07 -1.19 -0.02
C LEU A 29 -9.42 -1.10 0.71
N LEU A 30 -10.47 -0.77 -0.05
CA LEU A 30 -11.84 -0.60 0.43
C LEU A 30 -12.72 -1.82 0.12
N GLN A 31 -12.14 -2.90 -0.42
CA GLN A 31 -12.86 -4.14 -0.70
C GLN A 31 -12.81 -5.05 0.52
N ASP A 32 -13.98 -5.54 0.92
CA ASP A 32 -14.10 -6.50 2.02
C ASP A 32 -13.35 -7.81 1.70
N GLY A 33 -12.67 -8.35 2.70
CA GLY A 33 -11.85 -9.57 2.59
C GLY A 33 -10.41 -9.33 2.10
N GLU A 34 -10.18 -8.30 1.27
CA GLU A 34 -8.85 -7.98 0.75
C GLU A 34 -8.16 -6.85 1.51
N PHE A 35 -8.80 -5.68 1.62
CA PHE A 35 -8.31 -4.50 2.35
C PHE A 35 -6.84 -4.12 2.10
N THR A 36 -6.32 -4.39 0.90
CA THR A 36 -4.92 -4.11 0.52
C THR A 36 -4.80 -3.20 -0.70
N MET A 37 -3.74 -2.41 -0.75
CA MET A 37 -3.31 -1.66 -1.92
C MET A 37 -1.81 -1.83 -2.08
N ASP A 38 -1.38 -2.14 -3.30
CA ASP A 38 0.03 -2.28 -3.63
C ASP A 38 0.51 -1.11 -4.47
N LEU A 39 1.69 -0.64 -4.13
CA LEU A 39 2.31 0.54 -4.69
C LEU A 39 3.77 0.23 -5.06
N ARG A 40 4.31 1.00 -6.00
CA ARG A 40 5.75 1.09 -6.28
C ARG A 40 6.18 2.54 -6.12
N THR A 41 7.29 2.81 -5.43
CA THR A 41 7.85 4.18 -5.41
C THR A 41 8.33 4.58 -6.81
N LYS A 42 8.21 5.88 -7.12
CA LYS A 42 8.79 6.49 -8.31
C LYS A 42 10.13 7.14 -7.94
N SER A 43 11.13 6.99 -8.79
CA SER A 43 12.43 7.63 -8.65
C SER A 43 12.83 8.35 -9.95
N THR A 44 13.80 9.25 -9.85
CA THR A 44 14.43 9.92 -10.99
C THR A 44 15.88 9.47 -11.11
N GLY A 45 16.44 9.46 -12.32
CA GLY A 45 17.87 9.19 -12.52
C GLY A 45 18.33 7.77 -12.19
N GLY A 46 17.43 6.78 -12.29
CA GLY A 46 17.77 5.36 -12.11
C GLY A 46 17.95 4.90 -10.66
N ALA A 47 17.64 5.76 -9.66
CA ALA A 47 17.70 5.36 -8.27
C ALA A 47 16.73 4.18 -7.99
N PRO A 48 17.03 3.30 -7.00
CA PRO A 48 16.20 2.14 -6.70
C PRO A 48 14.74 2.51 -6.40
N THR A 49 13.83 1.61 -6.77
CA THR A 49 12.41 1.71 -6.45
C THR A 49 11.98 0.56 -5.54
N PHE A 50 11.01 0.83 -4.69
CA PHE A 50 10.60 -0.06 -3.61
C PHE A 50 9.12 -0.39 -3.75
N ASN A 51 8.78 -1.64 -3.46
CA ASN A 51 7.39 -2.06 -3.32
C ASN A 51 6.87 -1.61 -1.95
N VAL A 52 5.63 -1.15 -1.91
CA VAL A 52 4.93 -0.75 -0.69
C VAL A 52 3.55 -1.40 -0.69
N THR A 53 3.14 -1.98 0.43
CA THR A 53 1.74 -2.39 0.63
C THR A 53 1.13 -1.54 1.73
N VAL A 54 -0.08 -1.05 1.47
CA VAL A 54 -0.96 -0.43 2.45
C VAL A 54 -2.10 -1.39 2.73
N THR A 55 -2.39 -1.65 4.01
CA THR A 55 -3.59 -2.40 4.42
C THR A 55 -4.44 -1.59 5.38
N MET A 56 -5.75 -1.78 5.32
CA MET A 56 -6.71 -1.07 6.15
C MET A 56 -7.27 -1.98 7.24
N THR A 57 -7.32 -1.48 8.47
CA THR A 57 -8.03 -2.08 9.61
C THR A 57 -9.27 -1.26 9.93
N ALA A 58 -9.95 -1.52 11.06
CA ALA A 58 -11.11 -0.73 11.45
C ALA A 58 -10.74 0.74 11.79
N LYS A 59 -9.54 0.95 12.37
CA LYS A 59 -9.10 2.25 12.92
C LYS A 59 -7.74 2.70 12.40
N THR A 60 -6.99 1.83 11.69
CA THR A 60 -5.61 2.11 11.30
C THR A 60 -5.32 1.76 9.84
N LEU A 61 -4.25 2.36 9.32
CA LEU A 61 -3.61 1.92 8.10
C LEU A 61 -2.24 1.36 8.46
N VAL A 62 -1.93 0.15 8.00
CA VAL A 62 -0.59 -0.42 8.13
C VAL A 62 0.13 -0.18 6.80
N LEU A 63 1.31 0.41 6.86
CA LEU A 63 2.13 0.67 5.69
C LEU A 63 3.45 -0.08 5.84
N LEU A 64 3.84 -0.81 4.81
CA LEU A 64 5.06 -1.60 4.81
C LEU A 64 5.81 -1.38 3.50
N MET A 65 7.06 -0.92 3.60
CA MET A 65 7.97 -0.73 2.47
C MET A 65 9.05 -1.81 2.49
N GLY A 66 9.25 -2.48 1.37
CA GLY A 66 10.33 -3.45 1.22
C GLY A 66 11.69 -2.77 1.06
N LYS A 67 12.76 -3.46 1.45
CA LYS A 67 14.11 -3.11 1.03
C LYS A 67 14.28 -3.33 -0.48
N GLU A 68 15.38 -2.84 -1.03
CA GLU A 68 15.73 -3.04 -2.43
C GLU A 68 15.71 -4.53 -2.81
N GLY A 69 15.15 -4.85 -3.97
CA GLY A 69 15.02 -6.23 -4.46
C GLY A 69 13.91 -7.08 -3.83
N VAL A 70 13.25 -6.62 -2.76
CA VAL A 70 12.19 -7.40 -2.11
C VAL A 70 10.92 -7.41 -2.96
N HIS A 71 10.42 -8.61 -3.25
CA HIS A 71 9.23 -8.80 -4.08
C HIS A 71 7.95 -8.33 -3.39
N GLY A 72 7.02 -7.74 -4.17
CA GLY A 72 5.78 -7.15 -3.67
C GLY A 72 4.89 -8.15 -2.94
N GLY A 73 4.79 -9.39 -3.44
CA GLY A 73 3.99 -10.44 -2.80
C GLY A 73 4.41 -10.76 -1.36
N LEU A 74 5.72 -10.71 -1.05
CA LEU A 74 6.22 -10.93 0.32
C LEU A 74 5.79 -9.82 1.27
N ILE A 75 5.84 -8.57 0.79
CA ILE A 75 5.46 -7.38 1.57
C ILE A 75 3.95 -7.38 1.78
N ASN A 76 3.18 -7.69 0.73
CA ASN A 76 1.74 -7.76 0.79
C ASN A 76 1.27 -8.80 1.81
N LYS A 77 1.80 -10.04 1.72
CA LYS A 77 1.49 -11.10 2.69
C LYS A 77 1.75 -10.67 4.13
N LYS A 78 2.94 -10.12 4.41
CA LYS A 78 3.32 -9.67 5.76
C LYS A 78 2.42 -8.53 6.28
N CYS A 79 2.08 -7.58 5.41
CA CYS A 79 1.22 -6.45 5.75
C CYS A 79 -0.24 -6.89 5.99
N TYR A 80 -0.73 -7.85 5.20
CA TYR A 80 -2.06 -8.46 5.36
C TYR A 80 -2.19 -9.25 6.66
N GLU A 81 -1.19 -10.07 7.00
CA GLU A 81 -1.17 -10.83 8.25
C GLU A 81 -1.21 -9.91 9.47
N MET A 82 -0.45 -8.81 9.44
CA MET A 82 -0.45 -7.79 10.51
C MET A 82 -1.82 -7.10 10.63
N ALA A 83 -2.40 -6.64 9.51
CA ALA A 83 -3.73 -6.02 9.54
C ALA A 83 -4.82 -6.99 9.99
N SER A 84 -4.72 -8.27 9.60
CA SER A 84 -5.65 -9.31 10.05
C SER A 84 -5.55 -9.53 11.56
N HIS A 85 -4.34 -9.50 12.13
CA HIS A 85 -4.13 -9.55 13.57
C HIS A 85 -4.77 -8.36 14.28
N LEU A 86 -4.52 -7.13 13.80
CA LEU A 86 -5.10 -5.91 14.36
C LEU A 86 -6.64 -5.89 14.27
N ARG A 87 -7.21 -6.30 13.14
CA ARG A 87 -8.67 -6.44 12.97
C ARG A 87 -9.28 -7.39 14.00
N ARG A 88 -8.65 -8.55 14.25
CA ARG A 88 -9.10 -9.48 15.32
C ARG A 88 -9.02 -8.85 16.70
N ALA A 89 -8.01 -8.02 16.95
CA ALA A 89 -7.85 -7.24 18.17
C ALA A 89 -8.78 -6.01 18.27
N GLN A 90 -9.71 -5.82 17.33
CA GLN A 90 -10.64 -4.69 17.28
C GLN A 90 -9.96 -3.32 17.08
N TYR A 91 -8.84 -3.33 16.35
CA TYR A 91 -8.13 -2.16 15.82
C TYR A 91 -8.33 -1.98 14.32
#